data_AF-A0A919UDI0-F1
#
_entry.id   AF-A0A919UDI0-F1
#
_cell.length_a   1.000
_cell.length_b   1.000
_cell.length_c   1.000
_cell.angle_alpha   90.00
_cell.angle_beta   90.00
_cell.angle_gamma   90.00
#
_symmetry.space_group_name_H-M   'P 1'
#
loop_
_entity.id
_entity.type
_entity.pdbx_description
1 polymer ?
#
loop_
_entity_poly.entity_id
_entity_poly.type
_entity_poly.pdbx_seq_one_letter_code
_entity_poly.pdbx_strand_id
1 'polypeptide(L)'
;MHGPGRAETLTRVGPAWAATMRLSGPEALHRTAAPLGRGTTPTMRELPMPRTYLHPAGARALTDAGVRVIAVPDAGHNIMLDNPEAFAAATAAALKA
;
A
#
# COMPACT_ATOMS: atom_id res chain seq x y z
N MET A 1 -0.52 1.49 -23.32
CA MET A 1 -1.77 1.41 -22.51
C MET A 1 -2.23 2.83 -22.14
N HIS A 2 -3.22 3.39 -22.83
CA HIS A 2 -3.73 4.77 -22.61
C HIS A 2 -5.17 4.81 -22.07
N GLY A 3 -5.60 3.75 -21.38
CA GLY A 3 -6.95 3.68 -20.80
C GLY A 3 -7.11 4.55 -19.55
N PRO A 4 -8.35 4.81 -19.11
CA PRO A 4 -8.67 5.68 -17.97
C PRO A 4 -7.97 5.28 -16.67
N GLY A 5 -7.61 3.99 -16.51
CA GLY A 5 -6.98 3.48 -15.29
C GLY A 5 -5.64 4.13 -14.92
N ARG A 6 -4.82 4.59 -15.88
CA ARG A 6 -3.57 5.29 -15.55
C ARG A 6 -3.83 6.69 -15.01
N ALA A 7 -4.70 7.45 -15.69
CA ALA A 7 -5.06 8.80 -15.28
C ALA A 7 -5.76 8.79 -13.92
N GLU A 8 -6.73 7.89 -13.72
CA GLU A 8 -7.42 7.69 -12.45
C GLU A 8 -6.45 7.33 -11.31
N THR A 9 -5.50 6.41 -11.58
CA THR A 9 -4.48 6.04 -10.59
C THR A 9 -3.64 7.25 -10.18
N LEU A 10 -3.21 8.09 -11.14
CA LEU A 10 -2.42 9.29 -10.86
C LEU A 10 -3.18 10.30 -9.99
N THR A 11 -4.50 10.44 -10.18
CA THR A 11 -5.35 11.27 -9.31
C THR A 11 -5.41 10.74 -7.88
N ARG A 12 -5.42 9.41 -7.70
CA ARG A 12 -5.56 8.77 -6.38
C ARG A 12 -4.26 8.72 -5.57
N VAL A 13 -3.12 8.49 -6.21
CA VAL A 13 -1.84 8.14 -5.55
C VAL A 13 -1.00 9.34 -5.10
N GLY A 14 -1.35 10.55 -5.55
CA GLY A 14 -0.65 11.78 -5.18
C GLY A 14 0.67 12.02 -5.93
N PRO A 15 1.28 13.20 -5.72
CA PRO A 15 2.38 13.70 -6.56
C PRO A 15 3.69 12.90 -6.40
N ALA A 16 4.01 12.43 -5.20
CA ALA A 16 5.24 11.67 -4.95
C ALA A 16 5.24 10.34 -5.72
N TRP A 17 4.11 9.62 -5.77
CA TRP A 17 4.00 8.39 -6.55
C TRP A 17 3.89 8.66 -8.06
N ALA A 18 3.23 9.75 -8.46
CA ALA A 18 3.22 10.16 -9.86
C ALA A 18 4.64 10.41 -10.40
N ALA A 19 5.51 11.01 -9.58
CA ALA A 19 6.90 11.27 -9.93
C ALA A 19 7.69 9.96 -10.18
N THR A 20 7.47 8.91 -9.39
CA THR A 20 8.13 7.60 -9.59
C THR A 20 7.55 6.86 -10.80
N MET A 21 6.23 6.88 -10.99
CA MET A 21 5.56 6.27 -12.15
C MET A 21 6.02 6.85 -13.50
N ARG A 22 6.48 8.12 -13.54
CA ARG A 22 7.00 8.75 -14.77
C ARG A 22 8.30 8.11 -15.25
N LEU A 23 9.08 7.53 -14.33
CA LEU A 23 10.36 6.88 -14.61
C LEU A 23 10.20 5.44 -15.11
N SER A 24 8.96 4.93 -15.12
CA SER A 24 8.64 3.55 -15.51
C SER A 24 7.81 3.52 -16.80
N GLY A 25 8.14 2.59 -17.70
CA GLY A 25 7.29 2.28 -18.86
C GLY A 25 5.89 1.82 -18.42
N PRO A 26 4.78 2.34 -18.99
CA PRO A 26 3.43 1.96 -18.57
C PRO A 26 3.15 0.45 -18.65
N GLU A 27 3.65 -0.22 -19.67
CA GLU A 27 3.55 -1.66 -19.88
C GLU A 27 4.35 -2.43 -18.83
N ALA A 28 5.56 -1.97 -18.50
CA ALA A 28 6.39 -2.57 -17.46
C ALA A 28 5.70 -2.47 -16.09
N LEU A 29 5.18 -1.28 -15.74
CA LEU A 29 4.43 -1.05 -14.51
C LEU A 29 3.17 -1.92 -14.43
N HIS A 30 2.42 -2.06 -15.54
CA HIS A 30 1.26 -2.95 -15.55
C HIS A 30 1.64 -4.42 -15.36
N ARG A 31 2.69 -4.90 -16.04
CA ARG A 31 3.14 -6.30 -15.91
C ARG A 31 3.60 -6.65 -14.51
N THR A 32 4.16 -5.70 -13.76
CA THR A 32 4.55 -5.90 -12.36
C THR A 32 3.38 -5.75 -11.39
N ALA A 33 2.42 -4.86 -11.66
CA ALA A 33 1.28 -4.63 -10.78
C ALA A 33 0.14 -5.66 -10.94
N ALA A 34 -0.19 -6.06 -12.16
CA ALA A 34 -1.34 -6.93 -12.43
C ALA A 34 -1.27 -8.31 -11.71
N PRO A 35 -0.10 -8.97 -11.60
CA PRO A 35 0.02 -10.19 -10.80
C PRO A 35 -0.22 -9.98 -9.30
N LEU A 36 0.11 -8.80 -8.73
CA LEU A 36 -0.09 -8.54 -7.30
C LEU A 36 -1.57 -8.60 -6.90
N GLY A 37 -2.47 -8.18 -7.79
CA GLY A 37 -3.91 -8.29 -7.57
C GLY A 37 -4.44 -9.73 -7.57
N ARG A 38 -3.72 -10.66 -8.21
CA ARG A 38 -4.03 -12.10 -8.15
C ARG A 38 -3.59 -12.73 -6.82
N GLY A 39 -2.73 -12.04 -6.06
CA GLY A 39 -2.16 -12.54 -4.83
C GLY A 39 -1.09 -13.62 -5.05
N THR A 40 -0.45 -14.01 -3.96
CA THR A 40 0.50 -15.13 -3.88
C THR A 40 -0.13 -16.30 -3.12
N THR A 41 0.48 -17.48 -3.19
CA THR A 41 0.13 -18.62 -2.32
C THR A 41 1.36 -19.00 -1.49
N PRO A 42 1.35 -18.81 -0.15
CA PRO A 42 0.28 -18.18 0.63
C PRO A 42 0.14 -16.67 0.35
N THR A 43 -1.03 -16.09 0.63
CA THR A 43 -1.19 -14.63 0.57
C THR A 43 -0.58 -13.97 1.81
N MET A 44 -0.27 -12.66 1.75
CA MET A 44 0.31 -11.94 2.91
C MET A 44 -0.56 -12.04 4.19
N ARG A 45 -1.88 -12.16 4.02
CA ARG A 45 -2.84 -12.35 5.12
C ARG A 45 -2.86 -13.77 5.70
N GLU A 46 -2.21 -14.75 5.07
CA GLU A 46 -2.14 -16.14 5.54
C GLU A 46 -0.79 -16.47 6.21
N LEU A 47 0.15 -15.53 6.23
CA LEU A 47 1.46 -15.80 6.80
C LEU A 47 1.40 -16.06 8.31
N PRO A 48 2.27 -16.91 8.87
CA PRO A 48 2.14 -17.37 10.25
C PRO A 48 2.64 -16.36 11.31
N MET A 49 3.40 -15.34 10.91
CA MET A 49 3.89 -14.31 11.82
C MET A 49 2.84 -13.22 12.08
N PRO A 50 3.02 -12.37 13.13
CA PRO A 50 2.18 -11.19 13.32
C PRO A 50 2.18 -10.29 12.09
N ARG A 51 0.99 -9.85 11.67
CA ARG A 51 0.77 -9.04 10.47
C ARG A 51 0.10 -7.73 10.85
N THR A 52 0.71 -6.62 10.46
CA THR A 52 0.15 -5.27 10.61
C THR A 52 0.11 -4.57 9.26
N TYR A 53 -1.05 -4.03 8.91
CA TYR A 53 -1.27 -3.24 7.71
C TYR A 53 -1.49 -1.78 8.09
N LEU A 54 -0.57 -0.91 7.66
CA LEU A 54 -0.68 0.54 7.82
C LEU A 54 -1.36 1.14 6.58
N HIS A 55 -2.34 2.01 6.80
CA HIS A 55 -3.10 2.61 5.69
C HIS A 55 -3.47 4.09 5.97
N PRO A 56 -3.69 4.91 4.95
CA PRO A 56 -4.09 6.31 5.14
C PRO A 56 -5.57 6.46 5.55
N ALA A 57 -6.48 5.62 5.02
CA ALA A 57 -7.91 5.62 5.35
C ALA A 57 -8.51 4.20 5.32
N GLY A 58 -9.34 3.85 6.33
CA GLY A 58 -9.77 2.51 6.77
C GLY A 58 -9.76 1.35 5.77
N ALA A 59 -9.25 0.18 6.17
CA ALA A 59 -9.38 -1.08 5.41
C ALA A 59 -10.09 -2.18 6.22
N ARG A 60 -11.44 -2.20 6.18
CA ARG A 60 -12.29 -3.10 7.01
C ARG A 60 -12.13 -4.60 6.70
N ALA A 61 -11.55 -4.99 5.57
CA ALA A 61 -11.57 -6.37 5.07
C ALA A 61 -10.42 -7.28 5.58
N LEU A 62 -9.42 -6.75 6.29
CA LEU A 62 -8.23 -7.53 6.69
C LEU A 62 -8.28 -8.07 8.13
N THR A 63 -9.13 -7.51 8.98
CA THR A 63 -9.22 -7.88 10.40
C THR A 63 -9.67 -9.33 10.59
N ASP A 64 -10.59 -9.82 9.76
CA ASP A 64 -11.10 -11.21 9.83
C ASP A 64 -10.00 -12.26 9.58
N ALA A 65 -8.91 -11.89 8.91
CA ALA A 65 -7.75 -12.77 8.68
C ALA A 65 -6.68 -12.68 9.80
N GLY A 66 -7.00 -12.01 10.92
CA GLY A 66 -6.06 -11.77 12.02
C GLY A 66 -4.98 -10.73 11.72
N VAL A 67 -5.17 -9.89 10.69
CA VAL A 67 -4.27 -8.78 10.39
C VAL A 67 -4.67 -7.55 11.22
N ARG A 68 -3.71 -6.96 11.93
CA ARG A 68 -3.91 -5.68 12.61
C ARG A 68 -3.96 -4.55 11.58
N VAL A 69 -5.05 -3.81 11.54
CA VAL A 69 -5.24 -2.70 10.59
C VAL A 69 -5.10 -1.39 11.34
N ILE A 70 -4.10 -0.59 11.01
CA ILE A 70 -3.79 0.67 11.70
C ILE A 70 -3.87 1.82 10.70
N ALA A 71 -4.69 2.82 11.03
CA ALA A 71 -4.76 4.05 10.27
C ALA A 71 -3.56 4.95 10.62
N VAL A 72 -2.95 5.54 9.60
CA VAL A 72 -1.99 6.64 9.73
C VAL A 72 -2.65 7.86 9.07
N PRO A 73 -3.32 8.73 9.86
CA PRO A 73 -3.98 9.90 9.32
C PRO A 73 -2.97 10.90 8.74
N ASP A 74 -3.48 11.85 7.96
CA ASP A 74 -2.69 12.91 7.33
C ASP A 74 -1.56 12.40 6.43
N ALA A 75 -1.76 11.23 5.82
CA ALA A 75 -0.85 10.62 4.86
C ALA A 75 -1.57 10.19 3.58
N GLY A 76 -0.85 10.20 2.46
CA GLY A 76 -1.31 9.68 1.18
C GLY A 76 -0.87 8.24 0.94
N HIS A 77 -0.58 7.89 -0.31
CA HIS A 77 -0.13 6.54 -0.67
C HIS A 77 1.28 6.23 -0.15
N ASN A 78 2.12 7.25 0.02
CA ASN A 78 3.51 7.11 0.47
C ASN A 78 3.63 7.48 1.94
N ILE A 79 2.98 6.72 2.83
CA ILE A 79 2.90 7.03 4.28
C ILE A 79 4.27 7.34 4.90
N MET A 80 5.32 6.63 4.48
CA MET A 80 6.70 6.82 4.95
C MET A 80 7.31 8.17 4.56
N LEU A 81 6.84 8.79 3.47
CA LEU A 81 7.25 10.11 3.01
C LEU A 81 6.30 11.20 3.51
N ASP A 82 4.99 10.90 3.53
CA ASP A 82 3.94 11.86 3.86
C ASP A 82 3.86 12.12 5.39
N ASN A 83 4.07 11.07 6.22
CA ASN A 83 4.07 11.17 7.68
C ASN A 83 5.11 10.21 8.30
N PRO A 84 6.42 10.55 8.18
CA PRO A 84 7.52 9.66 8.58
C PRO A 84 7.50 9.32 10.07
N GLU A 85 7.11 10.26 10.93
CA GLU A 85 7.05 10.07 12.37
C GLU A 85 5.98 9.05 12.76
N ALA A 86 4.75 9.22 12.26
CA ALA A 86 3.66 8.29 12.54
C ALA A 86 3.93 6.89 11.93
N PHE A 87 4.53 6.84 10.73
CA PHE A 87 4.98 5.58 10.13
C PHE A 87 5.98 4.85 11.02
N ALA A 88 7.02 5.54 11.49
CA ALA A 88 8.07 4.95 12.33
C ALA A 88 7.51 4.46 13.67
N ALA A 89 6.67 5.27 14.33
CA ALA A 89 6.04 4.91 15.60
C ALA A 89 5.12 3.69 15.45
N ALA A 90 4.25 3.67 14.43
CA ALA A 90 3.35 2.55 14.17
C ALA A 90 4.12 1.26 13.83
N THR A 91 5.20 1.36 13.06
CA THR A 91 6.08 0.23 12.74
C THR A 91 6.77 -0.33 13.98
N ALA A 92 7.31 0.55 14.83
CA ALA A 92 7.95 0.13 16.08
C ALA A 92 6.96 -0.55 17.04
N ALA A 93 5.72 -0.06 17.11
CA ALA A 93 4.66 -0.70 17.89
C ALA A 93 4.26 -2.06 17.29
N ALA A 94 4.22 -2.18 15.96
CA ALA A 94 3.89 -3.42 15.28
C ALA A 94 4.91 -4.54 15.58
N LEU A 95 6.21 -4.21 15.65
CA LEU A 95 7.30 -5.16 15.90
C LEU A 95 7.35 -5.72 17.34
N LYS A 96 6.71 -5.05 18.30
CA LYS A 96 6.70 -5.43 19.72
C LYS A 96 5.52 -6.32 20.11
N ALA A 97 4.65 -6.64 19.18
CA ALA A 97 3.33 -7.23 19.41
C ALA A 97 3.16 -8.57 18.72
#